data_AF-A0A1M3NAJ6-F1
#
_entry.id   AF-A0A1M3NAJ6-F1
#
_cell.length_a   1.000
_cell.length_b   1.000
_cell.length_c   1.000
_cell.angle_alpha   90.00
_cell.angle_beta   90.00
_cell.angle_gamma   90.00
#
_symmetry.space_group_name_H-M   'P 1'
#
loop_
_entity.id
_entity.type
_entity.pdbx_description
1 polymer ?
#
loop_
_entity_poly.entity_id
_entity_poly.type
_entity_poly.pdbx_seq_one_letter_code
_entity_poly.pdbx_strand_id
1 'polypeptide(L)'
;MSCCDSPRTVLALPARATQLRLGREPSCLVESTCYAVAMLLTVAAVLGAVLAFFLYKRSRKASPEVARDTTPELDRFVHESLEHELAESILGIRGSTPEERRKLTRTLGDEPDADVVGKIEELVRAVELEFVRYAQDNDVETTVRVRYEDGKTGTSTKRLALAEVPEAVREDFEKKGSTRVFRTWTFPWQRVHAL
;
A
#
# COMPACT_ATOMS: atom_id res chain seq x y z
N MET A 1 -27.92 43.51 50.04
CA MET A 1 -26.93 44.40 50.71
C MET A 1 -25.56 43.90 50.27
N SER A 2 -25.03 44.25 49.10
CA SER A 2 -24.47 45.54 48.66
C SER A 2 -23.48 46.13 49.66
N CYS A 3 -22.20 46.14 49.28
CA CYS A 3 -21.28 47.29 49.22
C CYS A 3 -19.84 46.74 49.15
N CYS A 4 -19.11 46.93 48.03
CA CYS A 4 -18.38 48.15 47.65
C CYS A 4 -17.07 48.26 48.46
N ASP A 5 -15.92 48.69 47.97
CA ASP A 5 -15.45 49.20 46.68
C ASP A 5 -13.93 49.37 46.87
N SER A 6 -13.21 49.55 45.77
CA SER A 6 -11.87 50.19 45.75
C SER A 6 -12.03 51.69 46.16
N PRO A 7 -11.06 52.65 46.14
CA PRO A 7 -9.76 52.63 45.46
C PRO A 7 -8.62 53.50 46.08
N ARG A 8 -7.51 53.55 45.31
CA ARG A 8 -6.63 54.71 45.02
C ARG A 8 -5.65 55.24 46.08
N THR A 9 -4.48 55.84 45.80
CA THR A 9 -3.53 55.95 44.65
C THR A 9 -2.49 57.01 45.10
N VAL A 10 -1.20 56.71 44.91
CA VAL A 10 0.00 57.59 44.69
C VAL A 10 0.69 58.43 45.79
N LEU A 11 2.00 58.56 45.53
CA LEU A 11 2.97 59.66 45.75
C LEU A 11 3.82 59.49 47.03
N ALA A 12 5.15 59.65 47.05
CA ALA A 12 6.09 60.29 46.14
C ALA A 12 7.55 59.80 46.37
N LEU A 13 8.38 60.03 45.35
CA LEU A 13 9.86 60.18 45.22
C LEU A 13 10.63 60.78 46.43
N PRO A 14 11.99 60.97 46.42
CA PRO A 14 13.12 60.38 45.66
C PRO A 14 14.37 60.06 46.56
N ALA A 15 15.41 59.39 46.04
CA ALA A 15 16.83 59.76 46.26
C ALA A 15 17.83 58.82 45.54
N ARG A 16 18.59 59.40 44.61
CA ARG A 16 19.91 59.00 44.10
C ARG A 16 20.89 58.67 45.24
N ALA A 17 21.99 57.94 45.11
CA ALA A 17 22.57 57.04 44.11
C ALA A 17 23.96 56.67 44.70
N THR A 18 24.39 55.41 44.69
CA THR A 18 25.83 55.10 44.62
C THR A 18 26.00 53.76 43.94
N GLN A 19 26.65 53.82 42.78
CA GLN A 19 26.96 52.69 41.91
C GLN A 19 28.02 51.77 42.52
N LEU A 20 27.82 50.46 42.37
CA LEU A 20 28.91 49.49 42.35
C LEU A 20 28.75 48.56 41.14
N ARG A 21 29.61 48.85 40.16
CA ARG A 21 30.21 47.99 39.14
C ARG A 21 29.39 46.84 38.54
N LEU A 22 29.00 47.10 37.29
CA LEU A 22 28.76 46.14 36.20
C LEU A 22 29.74 44.95 36.19
N GLY A 23 29.19 43.76 36.42
CA GLY A 23 29.73 42.47 35.98
C GLY A 23 28.92 41.97 34.79
N ARG A 24 29.48 42.21 33.61
CA ARG A 24 29.17 41.76 32.24
C ARG A 24 28.54 40.34 32.14
N GLU A 25 27.49 40.22 31.32
CA GLU A 25 26.89 38.95 30.85
C GLU A 25 27.92 38.05 30.10
N PRO A 26 27.59 36.76 29.89
CA PRO A 26 27.09 36.45 28.54
C PRO A 26 25.89 35.49 28.55
N SER A 27 24.73 36.06 28.26
CA SER A 27 23.55 35.38 27.73
C SER A 27 23.80 35.02 26.26
N CYS A 28 24.60 33.98 25.97
CA CYS A 28 24.87 33.57 24.57
C CYS A 28 24.84 32.05 24.30
N LEU A 29 24.62 31.19 25.30
CA LEU A 29 24.72 29.73 25.10
C LEU A 29 23.38 28.99 24.91
N VAL A 30 22.24 29.65 25.06
CA VAL A 30 20.92 28.99 25.00
C VAL A 30 20.30 29.04 23.59
N GLU A 31 20.55 30.08 22.78
CA GLU A 31 20.02 30.14 21.42
C GLU A 31 20.70 29.13 20.48
N SER A 32 22.03 28.99 20.55
CA SER A 32 22.78 28.24 19.55
C SER A 32 22.55 26.72 19.61
N THR A 33 22.19 26.17 20.76
CA THR A 33 21.88 24.74 20.92
C THR A 33 20.45 24.41 20.48
N CYS A 34 19.52 25.35 20.64
CA CYS A 34 18.13 25.16 20.22
C CYS A 34 18.00 25.11 18.69
N TYR A 35 18.76 25.93 17.96
CA TYR A 35 18.81 25.89 16.49
C TYR A 35 19.47 24.60 15.96
N ALA A 36 20.52 24.11 16.60
CA ALA A 36 21.19 22.87 16.19
C ALA A 36 20.28 21.64 16.37
N VAL A 37 19.53 21.58 17.48
CA VAL A 37 18.55 20.51 17.73
C VAL A 37 17.35 20.62 16.79
N ALA A 38 16.84 21.83 16.56
CA ALA A 38 15.76 22.06 15.60
C ALA A 38 16.17 21.67 14.16
N MET A 39 17.40 22.01 13.74
CA MET A 39 17.94 21.63 12.43
C MET A 39 18.17 20.12 12.30
N LEU A 40 18.61 19.43 13.36
CA LEU A 40 18.73 17.97 13.35
C LEU A 40 17.36 17.28 13.23
N LEU A 41 16.34 17.78 13.92
CA LEU A 41 14.98 17.23 13.84
C LEU A 41 14.33 17.45 12.47
N THR A 42 14.54 18.62 11.85
CA THR A 42 14.02 18.87 10.49
C THR A 42 14.74 18.01 9.46
N VAL A 43 16.05 17.86 9.55
CA VAL A 43 16.82 16.97 8.65
C VAL A 43 16.37 15.52 8.82
N ALA A 44 16.17 15.05 10.05
CA ALA A 44 15.65 13.71 10.31
C ALA A 44 14.23 13.51 9.76
N ALA A 45 13.34 14.50 9.92
CA ALA A 45 11.99 14.47 9.38
C ALA A 45 11.98 14.45 7.85
N VAL A 46 12.84 15.25 7.20
CA VAL A 46 12.97 15.27 5.74
C VAL A 46 13.54 13.95 5.23
N LEU A 47 14.59 13.40 5.86
CA LEU A 47 15.14 12.09 5.50
C LEU A 47 14.11 10.97 5.70
N GLY A 48 13.34 11.01 6.79
CA GLY A 48 12.24 10.09 7.06
C GLY A 48 11.14 10.19 6.00
N ALA A 49 10.74 11.39 5.62
CA ALA A 49 9.74 11.62 4.57
C ALA A 49 10.23 11.16 3.19
N VAL A 50 11.50 11.41 2.84
CA VAL A 50 12.10 10.94 1.59
C VAL A 50 12.20 9.42 1.57
N LEU A 51 12.61 8.79 2.68
CA LEU A 51 12.68 7.34 2.79
C LEU A 51 11.28 6.71 2.70
N ALA A 52 10.30 7.26 3.43
CA ALA A 52 8.91 6.82 3.37
C ALA A 52 8.34 6.98 1.95
N PHE A 53 8.62 8.11 1.28
CA PHE A 53 8.23 8.33 -0.10
C PHE A 53 8.88 7.34 -1.06
N PHE A 54 10.17 7.03 -0.88
CA PHE A 54 10.89 6.09 -1.72
C PHE A 54 10.41 4.65 -1.52
N LEU A 55 10.11 4.25 -0.28
CA LEU A 55 9.51 2.96 0.04
C LEU A 55 8.08 2.86 -0.49
N TYR A 56 7.29 3.93 -0.36
CA TYR A 56 5.95 4.03 -0.93
C TYR A 56 5.99 3.92 -2.47
N LYS A 57 6.91 4.64 -3.13
CA LYS A 57 7.08 4.55 -4.58
C LYS A 57 7.63 3.19 -5.03
N ARG A 58 8.53 2.58 -4.26
CA ARG A 58 9.07 1.23 -4.55
C ARG A 58 7.98 0.16 -4.40
N SER A 59 7.11 0.27 -3.40
CA SER A 59 5.92 -0.56 -3.27
C SER A 59 4.97 -0.41 -4.46
N ARG A 60 4.98 0.76 -5.12
CA ARG A 60 4.18 1.04 -6.33
C ARG A 60 4.94 0.87 -7.65
N LYS A 61 6.19 0.37 -7.66
CA LYS A 61 6.79 -0.08 -8.93
C LYS A 61 6.02 -1.30 -9.39
N ALA A 62 4.96 -1.04 -10.15
CA ALA A 62 4.06 -2.01 -10.72
C ALA A 62 4.90 -3.06 -11.45
N SER A 63 4.76 -4.31 -11.01
CA SER A 63 5.10 -5.41 -11.90
C SER A 63 4.28 -5.20 -13.18
N PRO A 64 4.87 -5.43 -14.36
CA PRO A 64 4.12 -5.26 -15.60
C PRO A 64 2.82 -6.06 -15.53
N GLU A 65 1.73 -5.43 -15.95
CA GLU A 65 0.39 -5.97 -15.86
C GLU A 65 0.24 -7.11 -16.87
N VAL A 66 -0.20 -8.29 -16.42
CA VAL A 66 -0.43 -9.45 -17.32
C VAL A 66 -1.74 -9.34 -18.10
N ALA A 67 -2.65 -8.47 -17.68
CA ALA A 67 -4.02 -8.41 -18.22
C ALA A 67 -4.12 -8.03 -19.71
N ARG A 68 -3.03 -7.64 -20.39
CA ARG A 68 -3.01 -7.39 -21.84
C ARG A 68 -2.64 -8.60 -22.69
N ASP A 69 -1.94 -9.59 -22.12
CA ASP A 69 -1.38 -10.73 -22.86
C ASP A 69 -1.73 -12.07 -22.19
N THR A 70 -2.98 -12.29 -21.78
CA THR A 70 -3.40 -13.57 -21.18
C THR A 70 -3.68 -14.62 -22.25
N THR A 71 -3.35 -15.87 -21.94
CA THR A 71 -3.81 -17.03 -22.70
C THR A 71 -5.17 -17.48 -22.14
N PRO A 72 -6.04 -18.11 -22.95
CA PRO A 72 -7.37 -18.56 -22.49
C PRO A 72 -7.27 -19.60 -21.36
N GLU A 73 -6.21 -20.41 -21.35
CA GLU A 73 -5.95 -21.40 -20.30
C GLU A 73 -5.55 -20.78 -18.96
N LEU A 74 -4.67 -19.77 -19.01
CA LEU A 74 -4.31 -18.99 -17.83
C LEU A 74 -5.51 -18.22 -17.31
N ASP A 75 -6.29 -17.60 -18.19
CA ASP A 75 -7.45 -16.81 -17.83
C ASP A 75 -8.50 -17.65 -17.12
N ARG A 76 -8.83 -18.83 -17.67
CA ARG A 76 -9.72 -19.80 -17.01
C ARG A 76 -9.21 -20.20 -15.63
N PHE A 77 -7.93 -20.52 -15.50
CA PHE A 77 -7.34 -20.89 -14.22
C PHE A 77 -7.40 -19.77 -13.18
N VAL A 78 -7.11 -18.53 -13.59
CA VAL A 78 -7.19 -17.35 -12.73
C VAL A 78 -8.64 -17.13 -12.28
N HIS A 79 -9.60 -17.21 -13.18
CA HIS A 79 -11.02 -17.09 -12.86
C HIS A 79 -11.49 -18.17 -11.88
N GLU A 80 -11.18 -19.44 -12.14
CA GLU A 80 -11.53 -20.56 -11.25
C GLU A 80 -10.91 -20.40 -9.86
N SER A 81 -9.63 -19.99 -9.80
CA SER A 81 -8.92 -19.79 -8.54
C SER A 81 -9.49 -18.62 -7.75
N LEU A 82 -9.78 -17.50 -8.41
CA LEU A 82 -10.40 -16.33 -7.78
C LEU A 82 -11.82 -16.64 -7.32
N GLU A 83 -12.62 -17.37 -8.12
CA GLU A 83 -13.95 -17.78 -7.70
C GLU A 83 -13.90 -18.61 -6.41
N HIS A 84 -12.96 -19.57 -6.33
CA HIS A 84 -12.82 -20.41 -5.14
C HIS A 84 -12.37 -19.62 -3.90
N GLU A 85 -11.28 -18.86 -4.04
CA GLU A 85 -10.68 -18.08 -2.95
C GLU A 85 -11.60 -16.96 -2.45
N LEU A 86 -12.25 -16.24 -3.37
CA LEU A 86 -13.16 -15.16 -3.03
C LEU A 86 -14.51 -15.68 -2.54
N ALA A 87 -15.00 -16.83 -3.01
CA ALA A 87 -16.20 -17.43 -2.44
C ALA A 87 -15.98 -17.82 -0.97
N GLU A 88 -14.80 -18.35 -0.63
CA GLU A 88 -14.47 -18.68 0.77
C GLU A 88 -14.27 -17.41 1.62
N SER A 89 -13.57 -16.41 1.08
CA SER A 89 -13.15 -15.23 1.84
C SER A 89 -14.21 -14.12 1.94
N ILE A 90 -14.97 -13.87 0.88
CA ILE A 90 -15.97 -12.78 0.81
C ILE A 90 -17.32 -13.22 1.36
N LEU A 91 -17.74 -14.45 1.05
CA LEU A 91 -19.04 -14.97 1.48
C LEU A 91 -18.96 -15.69 2.84
N GLY A 92 -17.75 -15.83 3.39
CA GLY A 92 -17.49 -16.20 4.78
C GLY A 92 -17.90 -17.61 5.20
N ILE A 93 -18.45 -18.44 4.31
CA ILE A 93 -18.95 -19.77 4.66
C ILE A 93 -18.79 -20.71 3.46
N ARG A 94 -18.46 -21.98 3.75
CA ARG A 94 -18.66 -23.20 2.91
C ARG A 94 -20.09 -23.41 2.38
N GLY A 95 -20.92 -22.36 2.35
CA GLY A 95 -22.36 -22.36 2.10
C GLY A 95 -22.83 -21.10 1.38
N SER A 96 -21.97 -20.48 0.57
CA SER A 96 -22.39 -19.50 -0.43
C SER A 96 -23.60 -20.03 -1.20
N THR A 97 -24.67 -19.24 -1.29
CA THR A 97 -25.83 -19.66 -2.07
C THR A 97 -25.42 -19.84 -3.53
N PRO A 98 -26.01 -20.79 -4.28
CA PRO A 98 -25.71 -20.97 -5.71
C PRO A 98 -25.88 -19.68 -6.52
N GLU A 99 -26.76 -18.79 -6.06
CA GLU A 99 -27.05 -17.49 -6.65
C GLU A 99 -25.89 -16.50 -6.44
N GLU A 100 -25.32 -16.43 -5.24
CA GLU A 100 -24.14 -15.59 -4.96
C GLU A 100 -22.91 -16.05 -5.72
N ARG A 101 -22.68 -17.36 -5.85
CA ARG A 101 -21.58 -17.88 -6.70
C ARG A 101 -21.77 -17.48 -8.16
N ARG A 102 -22.98 -17.65 -8.70
CA ARG A 102 -23.29 -17.19 -10.07
C ARG A 102 -23.14 -15.68 -10.23
N LYS A 103 -23.39 -14.90 -9.18
CA LYS A 103 -23.19 -13.45 -9.16
C LYS A 103 -21.70 -13.10 -9.18
N LEU A 104 -20.89 -13.83 -8.40
CA LEU A 104 -19.42 -13.71 -8.38
C LEU A 104 -18.80 -14.08 -9.73
N THR A 105 -19.15 -15.24 -10.31
CA THR A 105 -18.66 -15.67 -11.62
C THR A 105 -18.99 -14.64 -12.72
N ARG A 106 -20.20 -14.09 -12.71
CA ARG A 106 -20.60 -13.02 -13.66
C ARG A 106 -19.80 -11.72 -13.46
N THR A 107 -19.57 -11.35 -12.20
CA THR A 107 -18.78 -10.17 -11.83
C THR A 107 -17.34 -10.30 -12.31
N LEU A 108 -16.74 -11.50 -12.15
CA LEU A 108 -15.37 -11.76 -12.58
C LEU A 108 -15.21 -11.86 -14.10
N GLY A 109 -16.26 -12.26 -14.84
CA GLY A 109 -16.22 -12.36 -16.29
C GLY A 109 -16.12 -11.00 -16.97
N ASP A 110 -17.25 -10.28 -17.09
CA ASP A 110 -17.32 -8.95 -17.71
C ASP A 110 -18.60 -8.17 -17.31
N GLU A 111 -19.39 -8.67 -16.35
CA GLU A 111 -20.63 -8.04 -15.89
C GLU A 111 -20.49 -7.64 -14.41
N PRO A 112 -19.76 -6.54 -14.11
CA PRO A 112 -19.44 -6.16 -12.75
C PRO A 112 -20.70 -5.71 -12.00
N ASP A 113 -21.02 -6.42 -10.92
CA ASP A 113 -22.07 -6.00 -9.99
C ASP A 113 -21.50 -5.12 -8.88
N ALA A 114 -22.09 -3.94 -8.67
CA ALA A 114 -21.58 -2.94 -7.74
C ALA A 114 -21.45 -3.45 -6.29
N ASP A 115 -22.37 -4.30 -5.82
CA ASP A 115 -22.33 -4.83 -4.45
C ASP A 115 -21.17 -5.82 -4.27
N VAL A 116 -20.90 -6.62 -5.30
CA VAL A 116 -19.82 -7.63 -5.27
C VAL A 116 -18.47 -6.95 -5.45
N VAL A 117 -18.37 -6.01 -6.39
CA VAL A 117 -17.16 -5.21 -6.62
C VAL A 117 -16.75 -4.46 -5.36
N GLY A 118 -17.68 -3.78 -4.69
CA GLY A 118 -17.37 -3.04 -3.47
C GLY A 118 -16.80 -3.94 -2.36
N LYS A 119 -17.35 -5.15 -2.19
CA LYS A 119 -16.83 -6.14 -1.25
C LYS A 119 -15.45 -6.67 -1.65
N ILE A 120 -15.22 -6.91 -2.94
CA ILE A 120 -13.92 -7.35 -3.45
C ILE A 120 -12.87 -6.27 -3.18
N GLU A 121 -13.16 -5.01 -3.48
CA GLU A 121 -12.21 -3.91 -3.30
C GLU A 121 -11.91 -3.58 -1.83
N GLU A 122 -12.86 -3.81 -0.93
CA GLU A 122 -12.65 -3.65 0.51
C GLU A 122 -11.78 -4.77 1.10
N LEU A 123 -11.88 -5.99 0.55
CA LEU A 123 -11.21 -7.17 1.11
C LEU A 123 -9.88 -7.48 0.41
N VAL A 124 -9.78 -7.27 -0.90
CA VAL A 124 -8.64 -7.65 -1.74
C VAL A 124 -7.76 -6.43 -2.00
N ARG A 125 -6.55 -6.49 -1.47
CA ARG A 125 -5.52 -5.46 -1.67
C ARG A 125 -4.86 -5.55 -3.04
N ALA A 126 -4.49 -6.76 -3.45
CA ALA A 126 -3.79 -7.00 -4.71
C ALA A 126 -3.88 -8.46 -5.14
N VAL A 127 -3.93 -8.70 -6.45
CA VAL A 127 -3.77 -10.03 -7.05
C VAL A 127 -2.44 -10.07 -7.79
N GLU A 128 -1.59 -11.02 -7.42
CA GLU A 128 -0.29 -11.24 -8.02
C GLU A 128 -0.24 -12.64 -8.65
N LEU A 129 0.36 -12.73 -9.83
CA LEU A 129 0.67 -13.97 -10.51
C LEU A 129 2.17 -14.22 -10.43
N GLU A 130 2.54 -15.37 -9.88
CA GLU A 130 3.91 -15.85 -9.81
C GLU A 130 4.09 -17.00 -10.80
N PHE A 131 5.06 -16.87 -11.70
CA PHE A 131 5.44 -17.90 -12.65
C PHE A 131 6.82 -18.43 -12.29
N VAL A 132 6.94 -19.73 -12.05
CA VAL A 132 8.18 -20.41 -11.70
C VAL A 132 8.49 -21.46 -12.76
N ARG A 133 9.64 -21.31 -13.42
CA ARG A 133 10.13 -22.30 -14.38
C ARG A 133 11.19 -23.16 -13.71
N TYR A 134 10.95 -24.48 -13.65
CA TYR A 134 11.99 -25.42 -13.21
C TYR A 134 12.86 -25.82 -14.40
N ALA A 135 14.18 -25.89 -14.20
CA ALA A 135 15.12 -26.20 -15.30
C ALA A 135 14.97 -27.62 -15.86
N GLN A 136 14.36 -28.52 -15.09
CA GLN A 136 14.21 -29.95 -15.43
C GLN A 136 12.85 -30.27 -16.09
N ASP A 137 11.88 -29.38 -15.96
CA ASP A 137 10.52 -29.56 -16.46
C ASP A 137 10.23 -28.56 -17.59
N ASN A 138 9.48 -29.00 -18.61
CA ASN A 138 8.95 -28.09 -19.64
C ASN A 138 7.69 -27.35 -19.20
N ASP A 139 7.27 -27.57 -17.96
CA ASP A 139 6.09 -26.98 -17.34
C ASP A 139 6.50 -25.77 -16.49
N VAL A 140 5.59 -24.81 -16.43
CA VAL A 140 5.72 -23.61 -15.59
C VAL A 140 4.69 -23.71 -14.47
N GLU A 141 5.17 -23.65 -13.24
CA GLU A 141 4.30 -23.55 -12.07
C GLU A 141 3.79 -22.12 -11.99
N THR A 142 2.47 -21.97 -12.08
CA THR A 142 1.79 -20.68 -12.01
C THR A 142 1.00 -20.63 -10.71
N THR A 143 1.30 -19.64 -9.88
CA THR A 143 0.64 -19.41 -8.60
C THR A 143 -0.11 -18.09 -8.62
N VAL A 144 -1.41 -18.14 -8.37
CA VAL A 144 -2.25 -16.96 -8.09
C VAL A 144 -2.13 -16.66 -6.61
N ARG A 145 -1.74 -15.44 -6.27
CA ARG A 145 -1.59 -14.94 -4.91
C ARG A 145 -2.55 -13.79 -4.71
N VAL A 146 -3.56 -14.00 -3.88
CA VAL A 146 -4.53 -12.98 -3.49
C VAL A 146 -4.10 -12.43 -2.14
N ARG A 147 -3.71 -11.15 -2.10
CA ARG A 147 -3.38 -10.45 -0.86
C ARG A 147 -4.61 -9.72 -0.36
N TYR A 148 -5.03 -10.04 0.86
CA TYR A 148 -6.15 -9.40 1.51
C TYR A 148 -5.70 -8.19 2.34
N GLU A 149 -6.62 -7.25 2.60
CA GLU A 149 -6.37 -6.08 3.46
C GLU A 149 -6.12 -6.49 4.93
N ASP A 150 -6.65 -7.63 5.38
CA ASP A 150 -6.42 -8.19 6.71
C ASP A 150 -5.01 -8.79 6.91
N GLY A 151 -4.19 -8.80 5.85
CA GLY A 151 -2.84 -9.35 5.84
C GLY A 151 -2.76 -10.85 5.54
N LYS A 152 -3.90 -11.55 5.37
CA LYS A 152 -3.91 -12.93 4.88
C LYS A 152 -3.53 -12.97 3.40
N THR A 153 -3.06 -14.14 2.97
CA THR A 153 -2.76 -14.40 1.56
C THR A 153 -3.39 -15.73 1.16
N GLY A 154 -4.29 -15.69 0.18
CA GLY A 154 -4.81 -16.86 -0.52
C GLY A 154 -3.85 -17.25 -1.63
N THR A 155 -3.60 -18.55 -1.82
CA THR A 155 -2.67 -19.04 -2.85
C THR A 155 -3.23 -20.26 -3.54
N SER A 156 -3.34 -20.20 -4.87
CA SER A 156 -3.71 -21.32 -5.72
C SER A 156 -2.61 -21.57 -6.74
N THR A 157 -2.17 -22.82 -6.90
CA THR A 157 -1.06 -23.19 -7.78
C THR A 157 -1.51 -24.23 -8.81
N LYS A 158 -1.15 -24.00 -10.08
CA LYS A 158 -1.36 -24.94 -11.18
C LYS A 158 -0.12 -25.00 -12.07
N ARG A 159 0.13 -26.18 -12.62
CA ARG A 159 1.17 -26.36 -13.65
C ARG A 159 0.55 -26.13 -15.02
N LEU A 160 1.17 -25.25 -15.79
CA LEU A 160 0.80 -24.93 -17.17
C LEU A 160 1.95 -25.29 -18.09
N ALA A 161 1.64 -25.69 -19.32
CA ALA A 161 2.68 -25.89 -20.32
C ALA A 161 3.32 -24.53 -20.68
N LEU A 162 4.60 -24.50 -21.03
CA LEU A 162 5.28 -23.25 -21.42
C LEU A 162 4.58 -22.52 -22.59
N ALA A 163 3.90 -23.25 -23.47
CA ALA A 163 3.12 -22.71 -24.58
C ALA A 163 1.86 -21.96 -24.12
N GLU A 164 1.30 -22.34 -22.97
CA GLU A 164 0.11 -21.72 -22.36
C GLU A 164 0.46 -20.51 -21.50
N VAL A 165 1.74 -20.23 -21.28
CA VAL A 165 2.19 -19.04 -20.56
C VAL A 165 2.24 -17.83 -21.53
N PRO A 166 1.80 -16.63 -21.08
CA PRO A 166 1.92 -15.38 -21.82
C PRO A 166 3.29 -15.18 -22.46
N GLU A 167 3.30 -14.67 -23.70
CA GLU A 167 4.54 -14.41 -24.45
C GLU A 167 5.46 -13.45 -23.68
N ALA A 168 4.91 -12.39 -23.10
CA ALA A 168 5.65 -11.43 -22.27
C ALA A 168 6.33 -12.05 -21.02
N VAL A 169 5.86 -13.20 -20.54
CA VAL A 169 6.50 -13.94 -19.44
C VAL A 169 7.54 -14.92 -19.99
N ARG A 170 7.26 -15.56 -21.13
CA ARG A 170 8.19 -16.43 -21.85
C ARG A 170 9.45 -15.68 -22.28
N GLU A 171 9.29 -14.51 -22.89
CA GLU A 171 10.39 -13.62 -23.24
C GLU A 171 11.21 -13.20 -22.02
N ASP A 172 10.56 -12.97 -20.86
CA ASP A 172 11.27 -12.61 -19.64
C ASP A 172 12.13 -13.77 -19.12
N PHE A 173 11.66 -15.02 -19.24
CA PHE A 173 12.47 -16.19 -18.93
C PHE A 173 13.67 -16.34 -19.88
N GLU A 174 13.48 -16.12 -21.18
CA GLU A 174 14.52 -16.25 -22.19
C GLU A 174 15.55 -15.11 -22.12
N LYS A 175 15.08 -13.87 -21.98
CA LYS A 175 15.92 -12.66 -22.02
C LYS A 175 16.63 -12.37 -20.71
N LYS A 176 15.97 -12.59 -19.57
CA LYS A 176 16.55 -12.28 -18.24
C LYS A 176 17.16 -13.50 -17.58
N GLY A 177 16.88 -14.71 -18.07
CA GLY A 177 17.32 -15.96 -17.42
C GLY A 177 16.73 -16.14 -16.02
N SER A 178 15.66 -15.41 -15.70
CA SER A 178 15.01 -15.49 -14.39
C SER A 178 14.36 -16.86 -14.21
N THR A 179 14.40 -17.42 -13.00
CA THR A 179 13.64 -18.64 -12.67
C THR A 179 12.22 -18.31 -12.24
N ARG A 180 12.00 -17.07 -11.76
CA ARG A 180 10.73 -16.59 -11.22
C ARG A 180 10.36 -15.24 -11.81
N VAL A 181 9.11 -15.11 -12.21
CA VAL A 181 8.57 -13.88 -12.77
C VAL A 181 7.29 -13.54 -12.04
N PHE A 182 7.22 -12.32 -11.50
CA PHE A 182 6.03 -11.79 -10.83
C PHE A 182 5.31 -10.82 -11.75
N ARG A 183 3.98 -10.89 -11.73
CA ARG A 183 3.10 -10.04 -12.53
C ARG A 183 1.89 -9.63 -11.72
N THR A 184 1.40 -8.42 -11.93
CA THR A 184 0.16 -7.98 -11.29
C THR A 184 -1.00 -8.31 -12.22
N TRP A 185 -2.09 -8.83 -11.65
CA TRP A 185 -3.34 -9.04 -12.36
C TRP A 185 -4.37 -8.02 -11.87
N THR A 186 -5.10 -7.45 -12.82
CA THR A 186 -6.05 -6.37 -12.57
C THR A 186 -7.46 -6.86 -12.88
N PHE A 187 -8.43 -6.50 -12.05
CA PHE A 187 -9.82 -6.89 -12.29
C PHE A 187 -10.38 -6.23 -13.57
N PRO A 188 -11.33 -6.88 -14.27
CA PRO A 188 -11.89 -6.36 -15.52
C PRO A 188 -12.40 -4.91 -15.43
N TRP A 189 -13.11 -4.57 -14.34
CA TRP A 189 -13.67 -3.23 -14.13
C TRP A 189 -12.61 -2.17 -13.78
N GLN A 190 -11.47 -2.56 -13.23
CA GLN A 190 -10.36 -1.63 -12.95
C GLN A 190 -9.64 -1.19 -14.23
N ARG A 191 -9.71 -1.98 -15.30
CA ARG A 191 -9.10 -1.65 -16.60
C ARG A 191 -9.80 -0.48 -17.30
N VAL A 192 -11.11 -0.30 -17.07
CA VAL A 192 -11.92 0.75 -17.72
C VAL A 192 -11.54 2.15 -17.24
N HIS A 193 -11.03 2.28 -16.00
CA HIS A 193 -10.57 3.55 -15.43
C HIS A 193 -9.12 3.92 -15.80
N ALA A 194 -8.42 3.05 -16.53
CA ALA A 194 -7.02 3.26 -16.91
C ALA A 194 -6.83 3.80 -18.35
N LEU A 195 -7.93 4.15 -19.03
CA LEU A 195 -7.97 4.76 -20.37
C LEU A 195 -8.17 6.28 -20.31
#